data_AF-A0A537NP46-F1
#
_entry.id   AF-A0A537NP46-F1
#
_cell.length_a   1.000
_cell.length_b   1.000
_cell.length_c   1.000
_cell.angle_alpha   90.00
_cell.angle_beta   90.00
_cell.angle_gamma   90.00
#
_symmetry.space_group_name_H-M   'P 1'
#
loop_
_entity.id
_entity.type
_entity.pdbx_description
1 polymer ?
#
loop_
_entity_poly.entity_id
_entity_poly.type
_entity_poly.pdbx_seq_one_letter_code
_entity_poly.pdbx_strand_id
1 'polypeptide(L)'
;MTPDDVIDFWLAAREVRWFTRDHAFDGQVSVRFKQALAQARDGAFDHWAETPKGMLGLILLLDQFSRNIHRGTPLAFAADRKAFSLARRAIARGDHLS
;
A
#
# COMPACT_ATOMS: atom_id res chain seq x y z
N MET A 1 6.33 4.29 -11.12
CA MET A 1 5.87 3.36 -10.06
C MET A 1 4.94 2.37 -10.71
N THR A 2 5.16 1.09 -10.47
CA THR A 2 4.34 -0.03 -10.94
C THR A 2 3.86 -0.86 -9.74
N PRO A 3 2.88 -1.76 -9.91
CA PRO A 3 2.51 -2.69 -8.84
C PRO A 3 3.69 -3.54 -8.37
N ASP A 4 4.54 -3.97 -9.30
CA ASP A 4 5.74 -4.76 -9.02
C ASP A 4 6.72 -4.02 -8.10
N ASP A 5 6.99 -2.74 -8.39
CA ASP A 5 7.88 -1.93 -7.55
C ASP A 5 7.43 -1.88 -6.07
N VAL A 6 6.12 -1.92 -5.83
CA VAL A 6 5.52 -1.90 -4.49
C VAL A 6 5.59 -3.27 -3.84
N ILE A 7 5.15 -4.31 -4.57
CA ILE A 7 5.07 -5.67 -4.06
C ILE A 7 6.46 -6.22 -3.78
N ASP A 8 7.41 -6.06 -4.71
CA ASP A 8 8.77 -6.56 -4.56
C ASP A 8 9.50 -5.89 -3.39
N PHE A 9 9.32 -4.56 -3.24
CA PHE A 9 9.85 -3.84 -2.10
C PHE A 9 9.29 -4.37 -0.78
N TRP A 10 7.97 -4.59 -0.72
CA TRP A 10 7.32 -5.10 0.47
C TRP A 10 7.80 -6.51 0.81
N LEU A 11 7.84 -7.42 -0.17
CA LEU A 11 8.31 -8.80 0.01
C LEU A 11 9.79 -8.86 0.43
N ALA A 12 10.65 -8.02 -0.13
CA ALA A 12 12.06 -7.93 0.24
C ALA A 12 12.27 -7.49 1.71
N ALA A 13 11.34 -6.73 2.28
CA ALA A 13 11.42 -6.30 3.66
C ALA A 13 11.22 -7.45 4.67
N ARG A 14 10.55 -8.55 4.30
CA ARG A 14 10.20 -9.69 5.19
C ARG A 14 9.29 -9.30 6.37
N GLU A 15 8.48 -10.25 6.84
CA GLU A 15 7.41 -10.06 7.84
C GLU A 15 7.82 -9.32 9.12
N VAL A 16 9.03 -9.57 9.61
CA VAL A 16 9.53 -8.98 10.86
C VAL A 16 9.53 -7.45 10.80
N ARG A 17 9.81 -6.85 9.63
CA ARG A 17 9.87 -5.38 9.46
C ARG A 17 8.52 -4.75 9.14
N TRP A 18 7.51 -5.54 8.76
CA TRP A 18 6.17 -5.01 8.47
C TRP A 18 5.44 -4.58 9.74
N PHE A 19 5.60 -5.35 10.82
CA PHE A 19 4.89 -5.14 12.08
C PHE A 19 5.74 -4.52 13.19
N THR A 20 7.07 -4.50 13.02
CA THR A 20 7.98 -3.84 13.97
C THR A 20 8.10 -2.36 13.63
N ARG A 21 8.10 -1.51 14.67
CA ARG A 21 8.39 -0.08 14.50
C ARG A 21 9.88 0.10 14.19
N ASP A 22 10.20 0.22 12.91
CA ASP A 22 11.55 0.45 12.41
C ASP A 22 11.59 1.80 11.68
N HIS A 23 12.18 2.79 12.35
CA HIS A 23 12.29 4.15 11.81
C HIS A 23 13.17 4.23 10.55
N ALA A 24 14.16 3.35 10.41
CA ALA A 24 15.00 3.32 9.22
C ALA A 24 14.21 2.78 8.03
N PHE A 25 13.42 1.73 8.24
CA PHE A 25 12.52 1.20 7.22
C PHE A 25 11.43 2.21 6.85
N ASP A 26 10.77 2.84 7.82
CA ASP A 26 9.78 3.90 7.58
C ASP A 26 10.37 5.04 6.73
N GLY A 27 11.62 5.43 7.00
CA GLY A 27 12.36 6.40 6.19
C GLY A 27 12.55 5.95 4.74
N GLN A 28 12.93 4.70 4.51
CA GLN A 28 13.06 4.14 3.16
C GLN A 28 11.73 4.12 2.42
N VAL A 29 10.65 3.71 3.09
CA VAL A 29 9.29 3.72 2.53
C VAL A 29 8.90 5.15 2.14
N SER A 30 9.14 6.13 3.01
CA SER A 30 8.82 7.53 2.76
C SER A 30 9.61 8.10 1.59
N VAL A 31 10.93 7.88 1.53
CA VAL A 31 11.76 8.39 0.43
C VAL A 31 11.29 7.84 -0.92
N ARG A 32 10.94 6.56 -0.98
CA ARG A 32 10.64 5.88 -2.24
C ARG A 32 9.17 6.01 -2.68
N PHE A 33 8.23 6.07 -1.74
CA PHE A 33 6.80 5.91 -2.06
C PHE A 33 5.89 7.06 -1.61
N LYS A 34 6.39 8.10 -0.93
CA LYS A 34 5.52 9.21 -0.49
C LYS A 34 4.80 9.93 -1.63
N GLN A 35 5.47 10.14 -2.77
CA GLN A 35 4.83 10.72 -3.96
C GLN A 35 3.78 9.77 -4.56
N ALA A 36 4.11 8.47 -4.65
CA ALA A 36 3.20 7.46 -5.16
C ALA A 36 1.95 7.30 -4.27
N LEU A 37 2.10 7.40 -2.95
CA LEU A 37 0.98 7.42 -2.01
C LEU A 37 0.04 8.61 -2.26
N ALA A 38 0.59 9.81 -2.45
CA ALA A 38 -0.22 10.99 -2.78
C ALA A 38 -1.01 10.78 -4.08
N GLN A 39 -0.33 10.32 -5.14
CA GLN A 39 -0.97 10.01 -6.43
C GLN A 39 -2.05 8.92 -6.32
N ALA A 40 -1.79 7.87 -5.53
CA ALA A 40 -2.75 6.79 -5.29
C ALA A 40 -4.01 7.30 -4.57
N ARG A 41 -3.86 8.21 -3.60
CA ARG A 41 -4.99 8.84 -2.90
C ARG A 41 -5.85 9.66 -3.85
N ASP A 42 -5.23 10.36 -4.78
CA ASP A 42 -5.91 11.17 -5.80
C ASP A 42 -6.48 10.35 -6.97
N GLY A 43 -6.24 9.03 -7.01
CA GLY A 43 -6.84 8.13 -8.00
C GLY A 43 -6.01 7.86 -9.24
N ALA A 44 -4.78 8.38 -9.32
CA ALA A 44 -3.91 8.19 -10.48
C ALA A 44 -3.60 6.71 -10.79
N PHE A 45 -3.71 5.82 -9.79
CA PHE A 45 -3.44 4.39 -9.93
C PHE A 45 -4.69 3.50 -9.85
N ASP A 46 -5.91 4.07 -9.97
CA ASP A 46 -7.14 3.27 -9.83
C ASP A 46 -7.27 2.16 -10.87
N HIS A 47 -6.68 2.33 -12.06
CA HIS A 47 -6.58 1.30 -13.10
C HIS A 47 -5.83 0.05 -12.64
N TRP A 48 -4.97 0.13 -11.62
CA TRP A 48 -4.32 -1.06 -11.07
C TRP A 48 -5.31 -2.07 -10.48
N ALA A 49 -6.48 -1.60 -10.03
CA ALA A 49 -7.55 -2.43 -9.49
C ALA A 49 -8.24 -3.33 -10.55
N GLU A 50 -7.82 -3.28 -11.81
CA GLU A 50 -8.31 -4.15 -12.89
C GLU A 50 -7.70 -5.56 -12.84
N THR A 51 -6.57 -5.73 -12.16
CA THR A 51 -5.91 -7.03 -12.00
C THR A 51 -5.71 -7.37 -10.52
N PRO A 52 -5.68 -8.65 -10.13
CA PRO A 52 -5.41 -9.05 -8.74
C PRO A 52 -4.10 -8.46 -8.19
N LYS A 53 -3.05 -8.55 -9.00
CA LYS A 53 -1.71 -8.05 -8.65
C LYS A 53 -1.68 -6.53 -8.50
N GLY A 54 -2.27 -5.80 -9.44
CA GLY A 54 -2.37 -4.34 -9.34
C GLY A 54 -3.18 -3.91 -8.13
N MET A 55 -4.27 -4.63 -7.82
CA MET A 55 -5.09 -4.37 -6.64
C MET A 55 -4.29 -4.55 -5.35
N LEU A 56 -3.49 -5.62 -5.24
CA LEU A 56 -2.61 -5.84 -4.10
C LEU A 56 -1.61 -4.68 -3.92
N GLY A 57 -0.92 -4.28 -5.00
CA GLY A 57 0.02 -3.16 -4.96
C GLY A 57 -0.64 -1.84 -4.52
N LEU A 58 -1.87 -1.59 -4.99
CA LEU A 58 -2.62 -0.39 -4.62
C LEU A 58 -3.06 -0.43 -3.14
N ILE A 59 -3.49 -1.59 -2.62
CA ILE A 59 -3.83 -1.77 -1.22
C ILE A 59 -2.59 -1.55 -0.32
N LEU A 60 -1.43 -2.12 -0.69
CA LEU A 60 -0.19 -1.94 0.06
C LEU A 60 0.23 -0.46 0.15
N LEU A 61 0.13 0.28 -0.95
CA LEU A 61 0.40 1.73 -0.94
C LEU A 61 -0.55 2.46 0.02
N LEU A 62 -1.85 2.26 -0.15
CA LEU A 62 -2.88 3.03 0.54
C LEU A 62 -2.99 2.67 2.03
N ASP A 63 -2.71 1.43 2.43
CA ASP A 63 -2.81 1.00 3.84
C ASP A 63 -1.44 0.87 4.50
N GLN A 64 -0.61 -0.08 4.07
CA GLN A 64 0.66 -0.38 4.74
C GLN A 64 1.63 0.80 4.66
N PHE A 65 1.87 1.34 3.46
CA PHE A 65 2.86 2.41 3.30
C PHE A 65 2.35 3.72 3.89
N SER A 66 1.04 3.98 3.84
CA SER A 66 0.43 5.11 4.55
C SER A 66 0.75 5.07 6.06
N ARG A 67 0.64 3.89 6.70
CA ARG A 67 0.98 3.71 8.12
C ARG A 67 2.47 3.86 8.41
N ASN A 68 3.35 3.38 7.53
CA ASN A 68 4.80 3.58 7.68
C ASN A 68 5.19 5.06 7.53
N ILE A 69 4.69 5.73 6.49
CA ILE A 69 5.06 7.11 6.12
C ILE A 69 4.53 8.14 7.14
N HIS A 70 3.31 7.92 7.63
CA HIS A 70 2.60 8.86 8.50
C HIS A 70 2.46 8.34 9.93
N ARG A 71 3.36 7.45 10.36
CA ARG A 71 3.28 6.75 11.65
C ARG A 71 3.04 7.73 12.81
N GLY A 72 2.07 7.39 13.65
CA GLY A 72 1.73 8.19 14.83
C GLY A 72 0.95 9.47 14.52
N THR A 73 0.46 9.63 13.29
CA THR A 73 -0.38 10.78 12.89
C THR A 73 -1.73 10.31 12.34
N PRO A 74 -2.78 11.15 12.37
CA PRO A 74 -4.06 10.82 11.76
C PRO A 74 -3.97 10.55 10.24
N LEU A 75 -2.95 11.11 9.58
CA LEU A 75 -2.77 10.98 8.15
C LEU A 75 -2.47 9.55 7.70
N ALA A 76 -1.99 8.69 8.63
CA ALA A 76 -1.80 7.26 8.39
C ALA A 76 -3.09 6.54 7.96
N PHE A 77 -4.24 7.00 8.44
CA PHE A 77 -5.55 6.37 8.22
C PHE A 77 -6.37 7.07 7.13
N ALA A 78 -5.82 8.11 6.51
CA ALA A 78 -6.59 8.97 5.62
C ALA A 78 -6.95 8.30 4.28
N ALA A 79 -6.33 7.15 3.97
CA ALA A 79 -6.60 6.35 2.78
C ALA A 79 -7.41 5.06 3.09
N ASP A 80 -7.72 4.78 4.35
CA ASP A 80 -8.33 3.52 4.81
C ASP A 80 -9.65 3.21 4.12
N ARG A 81 -10.52 4.21 3.93
CA ARG A 81 -11.80 4.01 3.24
C ARG A 81 -11.60 3.48 1.82
N LYS A 82 -10.61 4.02 1.11
CA LYS A 82 -10.30 3.60 -0.27
C LYS A 82 -9.67 2.21 -0.28
N ALA A 83 -8.68 1.97 0.58
CA ALA A 83 -8.05 0.66 0.72
C ALA A 83 -9.09 -0.44 1.07
N PHE A 84 -9.99 -0.15 2.00
CA PHE A 84 -11.07 -1.06 2.40
C PHE A 84 -12.04 -1.37 1.26
N SER A 85 -12.45 -0.34 0.50
CA SER A 85 -13.31 -0.55 -0.68
C SER A 85 -12.65 -1.43 -1.73
N LEU A 86 -11.34 -1.28 -1.93
CA LEU A 86 -10.56 -2.11 -2.86
C LEU A 86 -10.44 -3.54 -2.35
N ALA A 87 -10.12 -3.74 -1.07
CA ALA A 87 -10.04 -5.07 -0.47
C ALA A 87 -11.38 -5.83 -0.56
N ARG A 88 -12.51 -5.16 -0.29
CA ARG A 88 -13.84 -5.74 -0.48
C ARG A 88 -14.11 -6.16 -1.92
N ARG A 89 -13.67 -5.35 -2.88
CA ARG A 89 -13.78 -5.67 -4.32
C ARG A 89 -12.91 -6.88 -4.68
N ALA A 90 -11.70 -7.00 -4.12
CA ALA A 90 -10.83 -8.16 -4.31
C ALA A 90 -11.52 -9.46 -3.89
N ILE A 91 -12.08 -9.46 -2.66
CA ILE A 91 -12.78 -10.61 -2.08
C ILE A 91 -13.98 -10.97 -2.94
N ALA A 92 -14.81 -10.00 -3.33
CA ALA A 92 -16.01 -10.23 -4.16
C ALA A 92 -15.70 -10.83 -5.53
N ARG A 93 -14.51 -10.59 -6.09
CA ARG A 93 -14.06 -11.13 -7.38
C ARG A 93 -13.39 -12.50 -7.28
N GLY A 94 -13.07 -12.97 -6.07
CA GLY A 94 -12.25 -14.16 -5.89
C GLY A 94 -10.74 -13.91 -6.06
N ASP A 95 -10.32 -12.64 -6.12
CA ASP A 95 -8.92 -12.21 -6.32
C ASP A 95 -8.09 -12.24 -5.02
N HIS A 96 -8.62 -12.82 -3.95
CA HIS A 96 -7.87 -13.04 -2.73
C HIS A 96 -6.91 -14.21 -2.98
N LEU A 97 -5.63 -14.02 -2.71
CA LEU A 97 -4.65 -15.10 -2.79
C LEU A 97 -5.03 -16.18 -1.77
N SER A 98 -5.61 -17.28 -2.25
CA SER A 98 -5.80 -18.53 -1.51
C SER A 98 -4.56 -19.40 -1.61
#